data_AF-A0A3B3WKV8-F1
#
_entry.id   AF-A0A3B3WKV8-F1
#
_cell.length_a   1.000
_cell.length_b   1.000
_cell.length_c   1.000
_cell.angle_alpha   90.00
_cell.angle_beta   90.00
_cell.angle_gamma   90.00
#
_symmetry.space_group_name_H-M   'P 1'
#
loop_
_entity.id
_entity.type
_entity.pdbx_description
1 polymer ?
#
loop_
_entity_poly.entity_id
_entity_poly.type
_entity_poly.pdbx_seq_one_letter_code
_entity_poly.pdbx_strand_id
1 'polypeptide(L)'
;ISSAIMININVFDYFTETNTTHKYHLINQKKTWQEAQSYCREKHTDLISGTKQLQDEEVKKLMNSTSDSSYIGLFRDTWRWSDGSSFSFRHWNKDFNNQIINSGQCAMTKFDDGGRWRNVNCTERKPFICYDGEFLVQI
;
A
#
# COMPACT_ATOMS: atom_id res chain seq x y z
N ILE A 1 -0.52 29.65 -66.05
CA ILE A 1 -1.68 30.15 -65.28
C ILE A 1 -1.61 29.46 -63.93
N SER A 2 -1.33 30.25 -62.90
CA SER A 2 -0.95 29.83 -61.56
C SER A 2 -2.17 29.82 -60.63
N SER A 3 -2.07 28.99 -59.59
CA SER A 3 -2.68 29.14 -58.25
C SER A 3 -4.16 28.74 -58.04
N ALA A 4 -4.31 27.55 -57.45
CA ALA A 4 -5.04 27.16 -56.24
C ALA A 4 -6.41 27.80 -55.82
N ILE A 5 -7.37 26.87 -55.61
CA ILE A 5 -8.32 26.68 -54.48
C ILE A 5 -9.37 27.76 -54.17
N MET A 6 -10.66 27.36 -54.16
CA MET A 6 -11.63 27.62 -53.08
C MET A 6 -12.72 26.53 -53.10
N ILE A 7 -12.68 25.55 -52.19
CA ILE A 7 -13.87 24.72 -51.86
C ILE A 7 -14.23 24.99 -50.40
N ASN A 8 -15.45 25.46 -50.19
CA ASN A 8 -16.05 25.77 -48.88
C ASN A 8 -16.13 24.51 -48.00
N ILE A 9 -15.52 24.58 -46.83
CA ILE A 9 -15.63 23.57 -45.77
C ILE A 9 -16.43 24.19 -44.61
N ASN A 10 -17.48 23.49 -44.16
CA ASN A 10 -18.00 23.58 -42.80
C ASN A 10 -18.25 22.15 -42.26
N VAL A 11 -17.21 21.63 -41.59
CA VAL A 11 -17.06 20.87 -40.31
C VAL A 11 -18.13 19.82 -39.87
N PHE A 12 -17.88 18.66 -39.24
CA PHE A 12 -16.79 18.00 -38.45
C PHE A 12 -16.83 16.47 -38.76
N ASP A 13 -15.75 15.67 -38.81
CA ASP A 13 -14.90 15.22 -37.70
C ASP A 13 -13.46 14.92 -38.17
N TYR A 14 -12.48 15.52 -37.48
CA TYR A 14 -11.06 15.16 -37.57
C TYR A 14 -10.72 14.31 -36.33
N PHE A 15 -10.31 13.05 -36.53
CA PHE A 15 -9.64 12.28 -35.47
C PHE A 15 -8.13 12.60 -35.51
N THR A 16 -7.59 13.14 -34.43
CA THR A 16 -6.14 13.17 -34.16
C THR A 16 -5.88 12.34 -32.91
N GLU A 17 -5.27 11.16 -33.07
CA GLU A 17 -4.78 10.35 -31.94
C GLU A 17 -3.29 10.68 -31.69
N THR A 18 -2.99 11.31 -30.57
CA THR A 18 -1.63 11.49 -30.06
C THR A 18 -1.26 10.29 -29.18
N ASN A 19 -0.28 9.48 -29.59
CA ASN A 19 0.13 8.31 -28.80
C ASN A 19 1.08 8.71 -27.66
N THR A 20 0.53 9.04 -26.50
CA THR A 20 1.27 9.34 -25.27
C THR A 20 1.29 8.12 -24.33
N THR A 21 2.47 7.55 -24.06
CA THR A 21 2.63 6.53 -23.02
C THR A 21 2.56 7.18 -21.64
N HIS A 22 1.46 6.95 -20.91
CA HIS A 22 1.21 7.48 -19.57
C HIS A 22 2.03 6.72 -18.50
N LYS A 23 2.44 7.41 -17.43
CA LYS A 23 3.34 6.87 -16.40
C LYS A 23 2.61 6.15 -15.26
N TYR A 24 1.38 6.57 -14.94
CA TYR A 24 0.53 5.93 -13.94
C TYR A 24 -0.79 5.49 -14.56
N HIS A 25 -1.29 4.33 -14.15
CA HIS A 25 -2.49 3.73 -14.72
C HIS A 25 -3.52 3.48 -13.63
N LEU A 26 -4.68 4.15 -13.74
CA LEU A 26 -5.83 3.84 -12.91
C LEU A 26 -6.56 2.66 -13.55
N ILE A 27 -6.65 1.56 -12.81
CA ILE A 27 -7.33 0.34 -13.24
C ILE A 27 -8.70 0.31 -12.58
N ASN A 28 -9.75 0.51 -13.37
CA ASN A 28 -11.14 0.51 -12.87
C ASN A 28 -11.67 -0.91 -12.55
N GLN A 29 -10.93 -1.95 -12.91
CA GLN A 29 -11.23 -3.32 -12.51
C GLN A 29 -10.93 -3.52 -11.02
N LYS A 30 -11.87 -4.13 -10.32
CA LYS A 30 -11.76 -4.40 -8.87
C LYS A 30 -11.00 -5.72 -8.63
N LYS A 31 -10.02 -5.75 -7.70
CA LYS A 31 -9.14 -6.91 -7.34
C LYS A 31 -8.70 -6.87 -5.86
N THR A 32 -8.25 -7.97 -5.25
CA THR A 32 -7.63 -7.97 -3.89
C THR A 32 -6.25 -7.33 -3.89
N TRP A 33 -5.64 -6.99 -2.74
CA TRP A 33 -4.28 -6.38 -2.74
C TRP A 33 -3.24 -7.30 -3.39
N GLN A 34 -3.25 -8.59 -3.05
CA GLN A 34 -2.32 -9.55 -3.65
C GLN A 34 -2.61 -9.78 -5.14
N GLU A 35 -3.88 -9.83 -5.55
CA GLU A 35 -4.24 -9.95 -6.98
C GLU A 35 -4.02 -8.66 -7.76
N ALA A 36 -4.20 -7.49 -7.14
CA ALA A 36 -3.94 -6.19 -7.73
C ALA A 36 -2.43 -5.99 -7.86
N GLN A 37 -1.66 -6.38 -6.84
CA GLN A 37 -0.21 -6.46 -6.89
C GLN A 37 0.24 -7.41 -8.00
N SER A 38 -0.34 -8.62 -8.04
CA SER A 38 -0.02 -9.62 -9.06
C SER A 38 -0.38 -9.13 -10.46
N TYR A 39 -1.56 -8.52 -10.63
CA TYR A 39 -2.01 -7.94 -11.89
C TYR A 39 -1.11 -6.78 -12.32
N CYS A 40 -0.78 -5.87 -11.41
CA CYS A 40 0.16 -4.78 -11.68
C CYS A 40 1.54 -5.32 -12.04
N ARG A 41 2.00 -6.44 -11.47
CA ARG A 41 3.27 -7.08 -11.83
C ARG A 41 3.20 -7.87 -13.14
N GLU A 42 2.03 -8.36 -13.51
CA GLU A 42 1.82 -9.09 -14.76
C GLU A 42 1.68 -8.15 -15.96
N LYS A 43 0.99 -7.02 -15.79
CA LYS A 43 0.64 -6.10 -16.88
C LYS A 43 1.42 -4.78 -16.88
N HIS A 44 2.00 -4.42 -15.74
CA HIS A 44 2.75 -3.17 -15.51
C HIS A 44 3.98 -3.48 -14.65
N THR A 45 4.30 -2.62 -13.67
CA THR A 45 5.42 -2.83 -12.74
C THR A 45 4.97 -3.35 -11.36
N ASP A 46 4.20 -2.57 -10.58
CA ASP A 46 3.64 -2.95 -9.25
C ASP A 46 2.58 -1.91 -8.82
N LEU A 47 1.94 -2.08 -7.66
CA LEU A 47 1.11 -1.04 -7.04
C LEU A 47 1.96 0.20 -6.67
N ILE A 48 1.37 1.38 -6.81
CA ILE A 48 2.03 2.66 -6.44
C ILE A 48 2.46 2.64 -4.98
N SER A 49 3.70 3.02 -4.65
CA SER A 49 4.22 2.87 -3.30
C SER A 49 5.14 4.02 -2.87
N GLY A 50 5.13 4.29 -1.56
CA GLY A 50 5.97 5.29 -0.96
C GLY A 50 5.52 6.73 -1.18
N THR A 51 5.95 7.60 -0.27
CA THR A 51 5.46 8.96 -0.14
C THR A 51 5.74 9.82 -1.39
N LYS A 52 6.86 9.61 -2.09
CA LYS A 52 7.23 10.36 -3.30
C LYS A 52 6.29 10.09 -4.47
N GLN A 53 5.86 8.83 -4.65
CA GLN A 53 4.94 8.48 -5.72
C GLN A 53 3.54 9.01 -5.39
N LEU A 54 3.10 8.88 -4.12
CA LEU A 54 1.82 9.40 -3.66
C LEU A 54 1.70 10.93 -3.72
N GLN A 55 2.84 11.63 -3.77
CA GLN A 55 2.88 13.09 -3.88
C GLN A 55 3.08 13.59 -5.33
N ASP A 56 3.23 12.70 -6.32
CA ASP A 56 3.41 13.07 -7.74
C ASP A 56 2.13 13.75 -8.28
N GLU A 57 2.29 14.83 -9.03
CA GLU A 57 1.17 15.62 -9.55
C GLU A 57 0.30 14.85 -10.56
N GLU A 58 0.88 13.93 -11.33
CA GLU A 58 0.11 13.07 -12.24
C GLU A 58 -0.76 12.09 -11.44
N VAL A 59 -0.26 11.60 -10.31
CA VAL A 59 -1.01 10.75 -9.37
C VAL A 59 -2.11 11.53 -8.69
N LYS A 60 -1.86 12.77 -8.26
CA LYS A 60 -2.91 13.64 -7.70
C LYS A 60 -4.01 13.90 -8.72
N LYS A 61 -3.66 14.20 -9.98
CA LYS A 61 -4.64 14.37 -11.06
C LYS A 61 -5.43 13.08 -11.31
N LEU A 62 -4.76 11.94 -11.33
CA LEU A 62 -5.39 10.64 -11.52
C LEU A 62 -6.36 10.32 -10.38
N MET A 63 -5.95 10.57 -9.14
CA MET A 63 -6.81 10.44 -7.95
C MET A 63 -7.99 11.41 -7.99
N ASN A 64 -7.82 12.62 -8.51
CA ASN A 64 -8.91 13.59 -8.68
C ASN A 64 -9.84 13.26 -9.86
N SER A 65 -9.37 12.47 -10.83
CA SER A 65 -10.14 12.11 -12.03
C SER A 65 -11.18 11.02 -11.80
N THR A 66 -11.07 10.36 -10.66
CA THR A 66 -12.04 9.38 -10.20
C THR A 66 -12.56 9.82 -8.83
N SER A 67 -13.78 9.41 -8.52
CA SER A 67 -14.26 9.48 -7.14
C SER A 67 -13.86 8.24 -6.33
N ASP A 68 -13.20 7.25 -6.96
CA ASP A 68 -12.86 5.95 -6.36
C ASP A 68 -11.47 5.90 -5.70
N SER A 69 -11.32 5.05 -4.66
CA SER A 69 -10.06 4.80 -3.94
C SER A 69 -9.22 3.69 -4.57
N SER A 70 -7.89 3.75 -4.43
CA SER A 70 -6.93 2.83 -5.09
C SER A 70 -5.91 2.21 -4.13
N TYR A 71 -5.52 0.95 -4.39
CA TYR A 71 -4.47 0.26 -3.63
C TYR A 71 -3.08 0.82 -3.87
N ILE A 72 -2.24 0.78 -2.82
CA ILE A 72 -0.83 1.18 -2.83
C ILE A 72 0.05 0.02 -2.36
N GLY A 73 1.31 -0.04 -2.77
CA GLY A 73 2.22 -1.15 -2.52
C GLY A 73 2.80 -1.23 -1.10
N LEU A 74 2.28 -0.44 -0.13
CA LEU A 74 2.67 -0.61 1.27
C LEU A 74 2.00 -1.87 1.84
N PHE A 75 2.83 -2.83 2.28
CA PHE A 75 2.40 -4.09 2.90
C PHE A 75 3.10 -4.29 4.24
N ARG A 76 2.67 -5.30 4.99
CA ARG A 76 3.04 -5.47 6.39
C ARG A 76 3.93 -6.70 6.66
N ASP A 77 4.78 -6.53 7.68
CA ASP A 77 5.85 -7.42 8.17
C ASP A 77 5.39 -8.46 9.22
N THR A 78 6.14 -9.58 9.36
CA THR A 78 5.71 -10.93 9.79
C THR A 78 5.46 -11.19 11.30
N TRP A 79 5.45 -10.18 12.18
CA TRP A 79 5.05 -10.37 13.59
C TRP A 79 3.61 -10.90 13.72
N ARG A 80 3.40 -11.85 14.63
CA ARG A 80 2.10 -12.46 14.94
C ARG A 80 1.92 -12.62 16.44
N TRP A 81 0.68 -12.54 16.90
CA TRP A 81 0.35 -12.95 18.25
C TRP A 81 0.52 -14.47 18.37
N SER A 82 0.99 -14.92 19.53
CA SER A 82 1.23 -16.35 19.80
C SER A 82 -0.03 -17.20 19.70
N ASP A 83 -1.16 -16.54 19.84
CA ASP A 83 -2.48 -17.14 19.83
C ASP A 83 -3.13 -17.13 18.44
N GLY A 84 -2.42 -16.63 17.42
CA GLY A 84 -2.87 -16.62 16.03
C GLY A 84 -3.80 -15.47 15.67
N SER A 85 -4.16 -14.58 16.61
CA SER A 85 -4.98 -13.42 16.31
C SER A 85 -4.30 -12.49 15.29
N SER A 86 -5.14 -11.86 14.44
CA SER A 86 -4.66 -10.89 13.44
C SER A 86 -4.10 -9.66 14.13
N PHE A 87 -3.31 -8.89 13.40
CA PHE A 87 -2.52 -7.83 13.99
C PHE A 87 -2.53 -6.63 13.03
N SER A 88 -2.46 -5.40 13.53
CA SER A 88 -2.49 -4.19 12.69
C SER A 88 -1.85 -3.02 13.42
N PHE A 89 -2.18 -2.86 14.70
CA PHE A 89 -1.58 -1.89 15.60
C PHE A 89 -0.17 -2.27 16.04
N ARG A 90 0.70 -1.27 16.26
CA ARG A 90 2.06 -1.42 16.75
C ARG A 90 2.34 -0.37 17.83
N HIS A 91 2.44 -0.80 19.08
CA HIS A 91 2.84 0.10 20.16
C HIS A 91 4.32 -0.01 20.51
N TRP A 92 5.15 -0.24 19.51
CA TRP A 92 6.58 -0.38 19.76
C TRP A 92 7.18 0.89 20.34
N ASN A 93 8.19 0.73 21.18
CA ASN A 93 8.99 1.85 21.63
C ASN A 93 9.66 2.56 20.44
N LYS A 94 10.02 3.83 20.64
CA LYS A 94 10.64 4.65 19.58
C LYS A 94 11.97 4.06 19.07
N ASP A 95 12.60 3.21 19.86
CA ASP A 95 13.86 2.53 19.53
C ASP A 95 13.67 1.24 18.70
N PHE A 96 12.42 0.88 18.35
CA PHE A 96 12.08 -0.33 17.58
C PHE A 96 12.52 -0.30 16.10
N ASN A 97 13.17 0.78 15.67
CA ASN A 97 13.71 0.90 14.31
C ASN A 97 14.84 -0.10 14.01
N ASN A 98 15.36 -0.82 15.01
CA ASN A 98 16.38 -1.85 14.85
C ASN A 98 15.81 -3.26 15.08
N GLN A 99 14.87 -3.69 14.23
CA GLN A 99 14.44 -5.10 14.20
C GLN A 99 15.64 -5.98 13.78
N ILE A 100 16.34 -6.55 14.75
CA ILE A 100 17.28 -7.64 14.49
C ILE A 100 16.42 -8.83 14.07
N ILE A 101 16.60 -9.28 12.82
CA ILE A 101 15.90 -10.45 12.24
C ILE A 101 16.45 -11.70 12.92
N ASN A 102 15.98 -11.96 14.13
CA ASN A 102 16.25 -13.19 14.84
C ASN A 102 14.92 -13.90 15.06
N SER A 103 14.78 -15.09 14.48
CA SER A 103 13.85 -16.08 15.03
C SER A 103 14.16 -16.25 16.52
N GLY A 104 13.14 -16.26 17.38
CA GLY A 104 13.32 -16.30 18.84
C GLY A 104 13.24 -14.94 19.54
N GLN A 105 12.69 -13.92 18.89
CA GLN A 105 12.27 -12.67 19.53
C GLN A 105 10.78 -12.72 19.91
N CYS A 106 10.48 -12.26 21.13
CA CYS A 106 9.14 -12.16 21.68
C CYS A 106 8.86 -10.69 22.03
N ALA A 107 7.60 -10.29 21.97
CA ALA A 107 7.19 -8.97 22.44
C ALA A 107 7.02 -8.98 23.97
N MET A 108 7.48 -7.93 24.63
CA MET A 108 7.12 -7.62 26.01
C MET A 108 6.68 -6.16 26.14
N THR A 109 5.98 -5.82 27.20
CA THR A 109 5.60 -4.43 27.53
C THR A 109 6.24 -3.96 28.83
N LYS A 110 6.48 -2.66 28.95
CA LYS A 110 6.84 -1.99 30.20
C LYS A 110 5.84 -0.88 30.53
N PHE A 111 5.26 -0.93 31.72
CA PHE A 111 4.19 0.00 32.12
C PHE A 111 4.69 1.43 32.42
N ASP A 112 5.93 1.57 32.87
CA ASP A 112 6.57 2.87 33.12
C ASP A 112 6.89 3.65 31.83
N ASP A 113 6.96 2.96 30.69
CA ASP A 113 7.12 3.53 29.34
C ASP A 113 5.76 3.70 28.62
N GLY A 114 4.69 3.87 29.40
CA GLY A 114 3.32 3.99 28.88
C GLY A 114 2.79 2.73 28.21
N GLY A 115 3.37 1.56 28.51
CA GLY A 115 2.96 0.28 27.95
C GLY A 115 3.58 -0.04 26.59
N ARG A 116 4.58 0.72 26.13
CA ARG A 116 5.25 0.48 24.84
C ARG A 116 5.94 -0.88 24.79
N TRP A 117 5.79 -1.52 23.64
CA TRP A 117 6.32 -2.85 23.36
C TRP A 117 7.80 -2.78 23.03
N ARG A 118 8.52 -3.80 23.44
CA ARG A 118 9.94 -4.02 23.11
C ARG A 118 10.10 -5.47 22.71
N ASN A 119 10.98 -5.73 21.75
CA ASN A 119 11.40 -7.09 21.47
C ASN A 119 12.44 -7.52 22.50
N VAL A 120 12.35 -8.77 22.95
CA VAL A 120 13.30 -9.41 23.85
C VAL A 120 13.57 -10.85 23.40
N ASN A 121 14.66 -11.43 23.88
CA ASN A 121 14.92 -12.84 23.64
C ASN A 121 13.87 -13.69 24.37
N CYS A 122 13.17 -14.57 23.65
CA CYS A 122 12.14 -15.43 24.22
C CYS A 122 12.65 -16.37 25.32
N THR A 123 13.97 -16.63 25.41
CA THR A 123 14.56 -17.46 26.48
C THR A 123 14.70 -16.73 27.81
N GLU A 124 14.56 -15.41 27.82
CA GLU A 124 14.58 -14.64 29.05
C GLU A 124 13.35 -14.94 29.91
N ARG A 125 13.57 -15.23 31.19
CA ARG A 125 12.48 -15.41 32.16
C ARG A 125 11.85 -14.05 32.49
N LYS A 126 10.54 -13.93 32.31
CA LYS A 126 9.76 -12.72 32.60
C LYS A 126 8.39 -13.08 33.21
N PRO A 127 7.81 -12.19 34.03
CA PRO A 127 6.39 -12.28 34.37
C PRO A 127 5.52 -12.16 33.12
N PHE A 128 4.33 -12.76 33.16
CA PHE A 128 3.39 -12.80 32.03
C PHE A 128 1.95 -12.54 32.51
N ILE A 129 1.08 -12.22 31.56
CA ILE A 129 -0.35 -11.93 31.80
C ILE A 129 -1.16 -12.90 30.95
N CYS A 130 -2.15 -13.55 31.54
CA CYS A 130 -3.09 -14.46 30.86
C CYS A 130 -4.46 -13.80 30.73
N TYR A 131 -5.31 -14.36 29.86
CA TYR A 131 -6.72 -13.99 29.75
C TYR A 131 -7.58 -15.23 29.45
N ASP A 132 -8.87 -15.16 29.78
CA ASP A 132 -9.88 -16.18 29.45
C ASP A 132 -10.89 -15.59 28.44
N GLY A 133 -11.20 -16.29 27.35
CA GLY A 133 -12.22 -15.86 26.37
C GLY A 133 -12.13 -16.56 25.00
N GLU A 134 -13.23 -16.57 24.24
CA GLU A 134 -13.27 -17.11 22.87
C GLU A 134 -12.63 -16.13 21.86
N PHE A 135 -11.80 -16.66 20.96
CA PHE A 135 -11.13 -15.92 19.88
C PHE A 135 -12.14 -15.26 18.92
N LEU A 136 -12.26 -13.93 18.99
CA LEU A 136 -12.85 -13.17 17.89
C LEU A 136 -11.74 -12.83 16.88
N VAL A 137 -11.42 -13.77 15.99
CA VAL A 137 -10.47 -13.54 14.89
C VAL A 137 -11.12 -12.55 13.91
N GLN A 138 -10.71 -11.29 13.92
CA GLN A 138 -10.98 -10.38 12.79
C GLN A 138 -9.92 -10.62 11.73
N ILE A 139 -10.29 -11.34 10.66
CA ILE A 139 -9.47 -11.59 9.47
C ILE A 139 -9.10 -10.27 8.80
#